data_AF-A0A7S2SJP7-F1
#
_entry.id   AF-A0A7S2SJP7-F1
#
_cell.length_a   1.000
_cell.length_b   1.000
_cell.length_c   1.000
_cell.angle_alpha   90.00
_cell.angle_beta   90.00
_cell.angle_gamma   90.00
#
_symmetry.space_group_name_H-M   'P 1'
#
loop_
_entity.id
_entity.type
_entity.pdbx_description
1 polymer ?
#
loop_
_entity_poly.entity_id
_entity_poly.type
_entity_poly.pdbx_seq_one_letter_code
_entity_poly.pdbx_strand_id
1 'polypeptide(L)'
;DTELQDTLFEGELTNKASLLNDVLEPQFQRALEAFSTEGWSLVCEHLENAPEASATEHVRSGQKTPSAEAGKNLKRSFEGFNMEFEASIRLWKSLVVPDPELRKLMIARVEQRVVPAYRTFYDKFSRVQFSKRHMDTYVRITPASATEMIGEILSGS
;
A
#
# COMPACT_ATOMS: atom_id res chain seq x y z
N ASP A 1 -49.62 -10.76 -26.50
CA ASP A 1 -48.87 -9.61 -27.03
C ASP A 1 -48.15 -8.77 -26.00
N THR A 2 -48.71 -8.46 -24.83
CA THR A 2 -48.02 -7.67 -23.79
C THR A 2 -46.79 -8.38 -23.18
N GLU A 3 -46.89 -9.67 -22.87
CA GLU A 3 -45.82 -10.48 -22.25
C GLU A 3 -44.59 -10.68 -23.16
N LEU A 4 -44.81 -10.72 -24.48
CA LEU A 4 -43.73 -10.77 -25.48
C LEU A 4 -43.02 -9.42 -25.65
N GLN A 5 -43.72 -8.30 -25.42
CA GLN A 5 -43.12 -6.97 -25.44
C GLN A 5 -42.29 -6.71 -24.17
N ASP A 6 -42.77 -7.16 -23.02
CA ASP A 6 -42.05 -7.01 -21.74
C ASP A 6 -40.75 -7.82 -21.73
N THR A 7 -40.79 -9.07 -22.20
CA THR A 7 -39.59 -9.93 -22.29
C THR A 7 -38.55 -9.39 -23.29
N LEU A 8 -38.98 -8.84 -24.43
CA LEU A 8 -38.09 -8.19 -25.39
C LEU A 8 -37.42 -6.95 -24.79
N PHE A 9 -38.19 -6.14 -24.06
CA PHE A 9 -37.70 -4.93 -23.41
C PHE A 9 -36.69 -5.24 -22.29
N GLU A 10 -36.95 -6.23 -21.45
CA GLU A 10 -35.99 -6.69 -20.43
C GLU A 10 -34.70 -7.23 -21.05
N GLY A 11 -34.80 -7.97 -22.16
CA GLY A 11 -33.64 -8.44 -22.91
C GLY A 11 -32.79 -7.29 -23.46
N GLU A 12 -33.41 -6.25 -24.03
CA GLU A 12 -32.71 -5.07 -24.51
C GLU A 12 -32.05 -4.28 -23.38
N LEU A 13 -32.71 -4.13 -22.23
CA LEU A 13 -32.16 -3.47 -21.05
C LEU A 13 -30.94 -4.22 -20.51
N THR A 14 -31.02 -5.54 -20.44
CA THR A 14 -29.92 -6.40 -19.97
C THR A 14 -28.71 -6.28 -20.90
N ASN A 15 -28.94 -6.31 -22.22
CA ASN A 15 -27.87 -6.13 -23.21
C ASN A 15 -27.22 -4.75 -23.11
N LYS A 16 -28.00 -3.68 -22.94
CA LYS A 16 -27.47 -2.31 -22.76
C LYS A 16 -26.66 -2.18 -21.47
N ALA A 17 -27.11 -2.80 -20.38
CA ALA A 17 -26.38 -2.83 -19.12
C ALA A 17 -25.06 -3.61 -19.25
N SER A 18 -25.06 -4.75 -19.94
CA SER A 18 -23.85 -5.53 -20.22
C SER A 18 -22.83 -4.71 -21.03
N LEU A 19 -23.27 -4.08 -22.13
CA LEU A 19 -22.40 -3.25 -22.96
C LEU A 19 -21.81 -2.07 -22.19
N LEU A 20 -22.60 -1.47 -21.28
CA LEU A 20 -22.12 -0.40 -20.43
C LEU A 20 -21.05 -0.91 -19.45
N ASN A 21 -21.27 -2.06 -18.81
CA ASN A 21 -20.28 -2.67 -17.92
C ASN A 21 -18.99 -3.06 -18.66
N ASP A 22 -19.09 -3.63 -19.86
CA ASP A 22 -17.92 -4.01 -20.67
C ASP A 22 -17.03 -2.80 -21.01
N VAL A 23 -17.63 -1.60 -21.09
CA VAL A 23 -16.92 -0.35 -21.34
C VAL A 23 -16.39 0.28 -20.05
N LEU A 24 -17.17 0.26 -18.96
CA LEU A 24 -16.83 0.94 -17.70
C LEU A 24 -15.88 0.14 -16.81
N GLU A 25 -16.08 -1.17 -16.69
CA GLU A 25 -15.30 -2.02 -15.78
C GLU A 25 -13.80 -1.95 -16.05
N PRO A 26 -13.30 -2.00 -17.31
CA PRO A 26 -11.86 -1.87 -17.57
C PRO A 26 -11.29 -0.51 -17.17
N GLN A 27 -12.07 0.57 -17.32
CA GLN A 27 -11.64 1.91 -16.92
C GLN A 27 -11.57 2.02 -15.40
N PHE A 28 -12.56 1.46 -14.73
CA PHE A 28 -12.60 1.36 -13.28
C PHE A 28 -11.40 0.56 -12.73
N GLN A 29 -11.12 -0.61 -13.29
CA GLN A 29 -9.96 -1.42 -12.88
C GLN A 29 -8.63 -0.71 -13.12
N ARG A 30 -8.49 0.04 -14.21
CA ARG A 30 -7.29 0.86 -14.47
C ARG A 30 -7.14 1.97 -13.44
N ALA A 31 -8.22 2.67 -13.11
CA ALA A 31 -8.19 3.72 -12.09
C ALA A 31 -7.86 3.15 -10.71
N LEU A 32 -8.43 2.00 -10.36
CA LEU A 32 -8.13 1.28 -9.12
C LEU A 32 -6.67 0.82 -9.05
N GLU A 33 -6.13 0.31 -10.16
CA GLU A 33 -4.73 -0.06 -10.26
C GLU A 33 -3.83 1.18 -10.09
N ALA A 34 -4.05 2.24 -10.87
CA ALA A 34 -3.28 3.49 -10.80
C ALA A 34 -3.30 4.12 -9.41
N PHE A 35 -4.46 4.09 -8.73
CA PHE A 35 -4.60 4.54 -7.35
C PHE A 35 -3.61 3.82 -6.42
N SER A 36 -3.47 2.50 -6.55
CA SER A 36 -2.53 1.73 -5.73
C SER A 36 -1.08 1.83 -6.23
N THR A 37 -0.84 1.86 -7.54
CA THR A 37 0.51 1.78 -8.10
C THR A 37 1.21 3.13 -8.08
N GLU A 38 0.57 4.15 -8.66
CA GLU A 38 1.12 5.49 -8.77
C GLU A 38 0.95 6.25 -7.46
N GLY A 39 -0.24 6.17 -6.84
CA GLY A 39 -0.57 6.87 -5.60
C GLY A 39 0.25 6.47 -4.38
N TRP A 40 0.92 5.31 -4.44
CA TRP A 40 1.80 4.78 -3.38
C TRP A 40 3.19 4.43 -3.88
N SER A 41 3.57 4.88 -5.08
CA SER A 41 4.87 4.58 -5.70
C SER A 41 6.06 4.99 -4.84
N LEU A 42 6.07 6.22 -4.31
CA LEU A 42 7.14 6.76 -3.45
C LEU A 42 7.32 5.96 -2.14
N VAL A 43 6.22 5.46 -1.58
CA VAL A 43 6.25 4.59 -0.39
C VAL A 43 6.99 3.29 -0.72
N CYS A 44 6.68 2.68 -1.86
CA CYS A 44 7.32 1.43 -2.29
C CYS A 44 8.79 1.62 -2.71
N GLU A 45 9.15 2.75 -3.32
CA GLU A 45 10.52 3.05 -3.76
C GLU A 45 11.53 2.98 -2.60
N HIS A 46 11.15 3.45 -1.42
CA HIS A 46 12.00 3.38 -0.23
C HIS A 46 12.21 1.95 0.30
N LEU A 47 11.35 1.00 -0.07
CA LEU A 47 11.45 -0.40 0.33
C LEU A 47 12.32 -1.22 -0.65
N GLU A 48 12.21 -0.92 -1.94
CA GLU A 48 12.90 -1.62 -3.02
C GLU A 48 14.40 -1.29 -3.06
N ASN A 49 14.78 -0.06 -2.69
CA ASN A 49 16.17 0.39 -2.67
C ASN A 49 16.95 -0.04 -1.40
N ALA A 50 16.40 -0.94 -0.59
CA ALA A 50 17.07 -1.44 0.60
C ALA A 50 18.34 -2.24 0.24
N PRO A 51 19.48 -2.02 0.90
CA PRO A 51 20.73 -2.69 0.56
C PRO A 51 20.59 -4.21 0.64
N GLU A 52 21.13 -4.93 -0.35
CA GLU A 52 21.19 -6.39 -0.33
C GLU A 52 21.94 -6.87 0.93
N ALA A 53 21.42 -7.93 1.56
CA ALA A 53 21.87 -8.41 2.86
C ALA A 53 23.33 -8.89 2.89
N SER A 54 23.98 -9.02 1.74
CA SER A 54 25.39 -9.42 1.61
C SER A 54 26.37 -8.44 2.28
N ALA A 55 25.94 -7.21 2.63
CA ALA A 55 26.77 -6.24 3.36
C ALA A 55 26.71 -6.36 4.91
N THR A 56 26.04 -7.39 5.46
CA THR A 56 25.67 -7.47 6.88
C THR A 56 26.37 -8.57 7.68
N GLU A 57 27.70 -8.63 7.67
CA GLU A 57 28.41 -9.59 8.54
C GLU A 57 29.52 -8.95 9.36
N HIS A 58 29.11 -8.25 10.42
CA HIS A 58 29.88 -8.22 11.67
C HIS A 58 28.94 -8.62 12.81
N VAL A 59 29.08 -9.87 13.28
CA VAL A 59 28.45 -10.32 14.51
C VAL A 59 29.38 -9.92 15.66
N ARG A 60 29.08 -8.80 16.33
CA ARG A 60 29.65 -8.50 17.65
C ARG A 60 28.59 -8.81 18.70
N SER A 61 28.89 -9.75 19.60
CA SER A 61 28.06 -10.06 20.77
C SER A 61 26.62 -10.50 20.45
N GLY A 62 26.41 -11.30 19.40
CA GLY A 62 25.09 -11.84 19.04
C GLY A 62 24.13 -10.84 18.37
N GLN A 63 24.49 -9.55 18.29
CA GLN A 63 23.74 -8.54 17.54
C GLN A 63 24.32 -8.38 16.14
N LYS A 64 23.44 -8.46 15.12
CA LYS A 64 23.79 -8.16 13.73
C LYS A 64 23.95 -6.65 13.57
N THR A 65 25.19 -6.19 13.37
CA THR A 65 25.49 -4.81 13.02
C THR A 65 25.85 -4.70 11.54
N PRO A 66 25.24 -3.77 10.78
CA PRO A 66 25.54 -3.59 9.36
C PRO A 66 26.87 -2.86 9.18
N SER A 67 27.42 -2.89 7.96
CA SER A 67 28.49 -1.96 7.58
C SER A 67 28.05 -0.50 7.78
N ALA A 68 28.99 0.43 7.90
CA ALA A 68 28.65 1.85 8.08
C ALA A 68 27.80 2.41 6.94
N GLU A 69 28.03 1.94 5.71
CA GLU A 69 27.27 2.32 4.53
C GLU A 69 25.87 1.68 4.51
N ALA A 70 25.78 0.37 4.76
CA ALA A 70 24.50 -0.32 4.84
C ALA A 70 23.62 0.24 5.97
N GLY A 71 24.21 0.60 7.12
CA GLY A 71 23.50 1.26 8.22
C GLY A 71 22.94 2.64 7.83
N LYS A 72 23.69 3.46 7.09
CA LYS A 72 23.20 4.75 6.57
C LYS A 72 22.06 4.56 5.57
N ASN A 73 22.15 3.56 4.70
CA ASN A 73 21.12 3.28 3.70
C ASN A 73 19.84 2.74 4.36
N LEU A 74 19.95 1.85 5.34
CA LEU A 74 18.80 1.38 6.12
C LEU A 74 18.12 2.52 6.85
N LYS A 75 18.90 3.40 7.50
CA LYS A 75 18.38 4.59 8.15
C LYS A 75 17.58 5.46 7.16
N ARG A 76 18.15 5.75 5.99
CA ARG A 76 17.48 6.53 4.93
C ARG A 76 16.20 5.85 4.44
N SER A 77 16.21 4.53 4.30
CA SER A 77 15.06 3.76 3.82
C SER A 77 13.90 3.81 4.82
N PHE A 78 14.15 3.57 6.10
CA PHE A 78 13.12 3.70 7.15
C PHE A 78 12.62 5.15 7.29
N GLU A 79 13.52 6.13 7.25
CA GLU A 79 13.15 7.55 7.35
C GLU A 79 12.29 8.00 6.16
N GLY A 80 12.70 7.65 4.94
CA GLY A 80 11.96 7.91 3.72
C GLY A 80 10.60 7.23 3.71
N PHE A 81 10.54 5.93 4.04
CA PHE A 81 9.28 5.22 4.19
C PHE A 81 8.35 5.91 5.18
N ASN A 82 8.82 6.22 6.39
CA ASN A 82 7.98 6.86 7.41
C ASN A 82 7.43 8.21 6.95
N MET A 83 8.25 9.00 6.27
CA MET A 83 7.86 10.32 5.78
C MET A 83 6.80 10.21 4.68
N GLU A 84 7.08 9.42 3.63
CA GLU A 84 6.17 9.25 2.49
C GLU A 84 4.88 8.53 2.91
N PHE A 85 4.97 7.48 3.73
CA PHE A 85 3.82 6.74 4.20
C PHE A 85 2.86 7.66 4.99
N GLU A 86 3.38 8.46 5.92
CA GLU A 86 2.52 9.38 6.66
C GLU A 86 1.96 10.52 5.80
N ALA A 87 2.72 11.00 4.82
CA ALA A 87 2.23 11.99 3.86
C ALA A 87 1.06 11.41 3.05
N SER A 88 1.20 10.18 2.53
CA SER A 88 0.14 9.45 1.85
C SER A 88 -1.07 9.24 2.76
N ILE A 89 -0.88 8.77 3.99
CA ILE A 89 -1.98 8.57 4.95
C ILE A 89 -2.72 9.88 5.21
N ARG A 90 -2.01 10.98 5.44
CA ARG A 90 -2.63 12.31 5.63
C ARG A 90 -3.44 12.74 4.42
N LEU A 91 -2.89 12.58 3.22
CA LEU A 91 -3.60 12.92 1.97
C LEU A 91 -4.86 12.07 1.80
N TRP A 92 -4.75 10.74 1.90
CA TRP A 92 -5.86 9.83 1.64
C TRP A 92 -6.94 9.85 2.74
N LYS A 93 -6.60 10.25 3.97
CA LYS A 93 -7.59 10.54 5.03
C LYS A 93 -8.38 11.83 4.78
N SER A 94 -7.85 12.77 4.00
CA SER A 94 -8.58 14.00 3.64
C SER A 94 -9.66 13.79 2.58
N LEU A 95 -9.66 12.62 1.93
CA LEU A 95 -10.59 12.26 0.87
C LEU A 95 -11.68 11.32 1.41
N VAL A 96 -12.82 11.26 0.72
CA VAL A 96 -13.97 10.46 1.13
C VAL A 96 -14.50 9.66 -0.05
N VAL A 97 -14.68 8.35 0.16
CA VAL A 97 -15.43 7.49 -0.76
C VAL A 97 -16.72 7.07 -0.06
N PRO A 98 -17.89 7.58 -0.49
CA PRO A 98 -19.17 7.32 0.17
C PRO A 98 -19.59 5.85 0.10
N ASP A 99 -19.29 5.18 -1.01
CA ASP A 99 -19.63 3.77 -1.20
C ASP A 99 -18.70 2.87 -0.37
N PRO A 100 -19.25 2.11 0.60
CA PRO A 100 -18.44 1.31 1.52
C PRO A 100 -17.77 0.11 0.84
N GLU A 101 -18.37 -0.46 -0.21
CA GLU A 101 -17.80 -1.63 -0.91
C GLU A 101 -16.66 -1.19 -1.84
N LEU A 102 -16.86 -0.07 -2.55
CA LEU A 102 -15.79 0.56 -3.32
C LEU A 102 -14.62 0.96 -2.41
N ARG A 103 -14.91 1.57 -1.26
CA ARG A 103 -13.87 1.94 -0.29
C ARG A 103 -13.09 0.73 0.19
N LYS A 104 -13.76 -0.36 0.58
CA LYS A 104 -13.10 -1.62 0.95
C LYS A 104 -12.22 -2.16 -0.17
N LEU A 105 -12.71 -2.13 -1.41
CA LEU A 105 -11.95 -2.60 -2.56
C LEU A 105 -10.68 -1.77 -2.80
N MET A 106 -10.77 -0.43 -2.67
CA MET A 106 -9.63 0.48 -2.78
C MET A 106 -8.61 0.23 -1.67
N ILE A 107 -9.05 0.14 -0.41
CA ILE A 107 -8.21 -0.17 0.76
C ILE A 107 -7.50 -1.50 0.53
N ALA A 108 -8.23 -2.56 0.17
CA ALA A 108 -7.67 -3.88 -0.07
C ALA A 108 -6.59 -3.86 -1.15
N ARG A 109 -6.77 -3.10 -2.25
CA ARG A 109 -5.77 -2.99 -3.31
C ARG A 109 -4.48 -2.34 -2.80
N VAL A 110 -4.58 -1.30 -1.98
CA VAL A 110 -3.40 -0.64 -1.36
C VAL A 110 -2.72 -1.58 -0.38
N GLU A 111 -3.48 -2.25 0.49
CA GLU A 111 -2.93 -3.20 1.45
C GLU A 111 -2.16 -4.32 0.76
N GLN A 112 -2.75 -4.92 -0.30
CA GLN A 112 -2.12 -5.99 -1.09
C GLN A 112 -0.79 -5.56 -1.71
N ARG A 113 -0.64 -4.28 -2.03
CA ARG A 113 0.60 -3.73 -2.61
C ARG A 113 1.63 -3.38 -1.54
N VAL A 114 1.24 -2.59 -0.55
CA VAL A 114 2.18 -1.95 0.38
C VAL A 114 2.57 -2.88 1.53
N VAL A 115 1.61 -3.59 2.12
CA VAL A 115 1.83 -4.34 3.37
C VAL A 115 2.79 -5.52 3.19
N PRO A 116 2.70 -6.37 2.13
CA PRO A 116 3.64 -7.47 1.95
C PRO A 116 5.09 -7.01 1.73
N ALA A 117 5.28 -5.95 0.93
CA ALA A 117 6.58 -5.35 0.68
C ALA A 117 7.17 -4.79 1.99
N TYR A 118 6.37 -4.02 2.74
CA TYR A 118 6.83 -3.43 3.99
C TYR A 118 7.12 -4.48 5.06
N ARG A 119 6.28 -5.50 5.20
CA ARG A 119 6.48 -6.60 6.15
C ARG A 119 7.80 -7.31 5.89
N THR A 120 8.09 -7.63 4.62
CA THR A 120 9.35 -8.27 4.22
C THR A 120 10.56 -7.41 4.59
N PHE A 121 10.50 -6.11 4.30
CA PHE A 121 11.55 -5.14 4.68
C PHE A 121 11.70 -5.03 6.21
N TYR A 122 10.60 -4.88 6.93
CA TYR A 122 10.56 -4.68 8.37
C TYR A 122 11.10 -5.91 9.12
N ASP A 123 10.63 -7.11 8.78
CA ASP A 123 11.05 -8.35 9.44
C ASP A 123 12.56 -8.59 9.27
N LYS A 124 13.08 -8.22 8.11
CA LYS A 124 14.49 -8.37 7.77
C LYS A 124 15.40 -7.37 8.49
N PHE A 125 14.97 -6.12 8.63
CA PHE A 125 15.88 -5.03 9.04
C PHE A 125 15.54 -4.34 10.36
N SER A 126 14.33 -4.50 10.91
CA SER A 126 13.91 -3.85 12.17
C SER A 126 14.76 -4.24 13.38
N ARG A 127 15.40 -5.42 13.35
CA ARG A 127 16.28 -5.92 14.43
C ARG A 127 17.77 -5.67 14.17
N VAL A 128 18.11 -5.09 13.03
CA VAL A 128 19.50 -4.77 12.67
C VAL A 128 19.86 -3.43 13.30
N GLN A 129 20.91 -3.37 14.12
CA GLN A 129 21.26 -2.15 14.85
C GLN A 129 21.90 -1.10 13.92
N PHE A 130 21.10 -0.37 13.15
CA PHE A 130 21.56 0.70 12.24
C PHE A 130 21.59 2.10 12.87
N SER A 131 20.98 2.28 14.05
CA SER A 131 21.00 3.51 14.84
C SER A 131 21.34 3.22 16.30
N LYS A 132 22.25 3.96 16.90
CA LYS A 132 22.64 3.76 18.33
C LYS A 132 21.67 4.40 19.32
N ARG A 133 20.97 5.47 18.93
CA ARG A 133 20.19 6.33 19.86
C ARG A 133 18.71 6.45 19.51
N HIS A 134 18.34 6.27 18.25
CA HIS A 134 17.00 6.58 17.75
C HIS A 134 16.39 5.40 16.99
N MET A 135 16.74 4.17 17.37
CA MET A 135 16.26 2.97 16.67
C MET A 135 14.72 2.92 16.63
N ASP A 136 14.09 3.11 17.80
CA ASP A 136 12.63 3.07 17.95
C ASP A 136 11.91 4.13 17.12
N THR A 137 12.54 5.29 16.88
CA THR A 137 11.98 6.34 16.03
C THR A 137 11.89 5.91 14.56
N TYR A 138 12.85 5.11 14.08
CA TYR A 138 12.87 4.65 12.69
C TYR A 138 11.93 3.46 12.48
N VAL A 139 11.82 2.56 13.45
CA VAL A 139 11.00 1.32 13.36
C VAL A 139 9.60 1.45 14.00
N ARG A 140 9.15 2.69 14.27
CA ARG A 140 7.89 2.99 14.98
C ARG A 140 6.63 2.53 14.26
N ILE A 141 6.63 2.59 12.92
CA ILE A 141 5.52 2.08 12.11
C ILE A 141 5.72 0.57 12.01
N THR A 142 4.87 -0.21 12.66
CA THR A 142 4.91 -1.67 12.50
C THR A 142 4.07 -2.07 11.29
N PRO A 143 4.28 -3.27 10.70
CA PRO A 143 3.39 -3.74 9.64
C PRO A 143 1.92 -3.79 10.07
N ALA A 144 1.63 -4.11 11.34
CA ALA A 144 0.27 -4.09 11.88
C ALA A 144 -0.30 -2.66 11.95
N SER A 145 0.48 -1.70 12.43
CA SER A 145 0.07 -0.29 12.49
C SER A 145 -0.08 0.32 11.09
N ALA A 146 0.75 -0.08 10.12
CA ALA A 146 0.59 0.33 8.73
C ALA A 146 -0.73 -0.18 8.14
N THR A 147 -1.09 -1.45 8.38
CA THR A 147 -2.40 -2.00 7.98
C THR A 147 -3.56 -1.23 8.61
N GLU A 148 -3.51 -0.96 9.91
CA GLU A 148 -4.54 -0.18 10.61
C GLU A 148 -4.68 1.23 10.01
N MET A 149 -3.57 1.94 9.80
CA MET A 149 -3.58 3.27 9.20
C MET A 149 -4.15 3.28 7.77
N ILE A 150 -3.81 2.27 6.95
CA ILE A 150 -4.38 2.11 5.60
C ILE A 150 -5.88 1.83 5.69
N GLY A 151 -6.35 1.03 6.65
CA GLY A 151 -7.78 0.73 6.83
C GLY A 151 -8.66 1.96 7.14
N GLU A 152 -8.06 3.04 7.64
CA GLU A 152 -8.76 4.27 8.00
C GLU A 152 -8.82 5.32 6.88
N ILE A 153 -8.17 5.10 5.73
CA ILE A 153 -8.20 6.06 4.62
C ILE A 153 -9.60 6.13 3.99
N LEU A 154 -9.91 7.24 3.31
CA LEU A 154 -11.16 7.43 2.55
C LEU A 154 -12.45 7.39 3.38
N SER A 155 -12.36 7.33 4.71
CA SER A 155 -13.47 7.24 5.66
C SER A 155 -14.13 8.59 5.94
N GLY A 156 -13.39 9.69 5.82
CA GLY A 156 -13.87 11.06 6.08
C GLY A 156 -13.90 11.49 7.54
N SER A 157 -13.43 10.65 8.48
CA SER A 157 -13.26 10.97 9.90
C SER A 157 -12.32 10.00 10.58
#